data_AF-A0A7E6EQL5-F1
#
_entry.id   AF-A0A7E6EQL5-F1
#
_cell.length_a   1.000
_cell.length_b   1.000
_cell.length_c   1.000
_cell.angle_alpha   90.00
_cell.angle_beta   90.00
_cell.angle_gamma   90.00
#
_symmetry.space_group_name_H-M   'P 1'
#
loop_
_entity.id
_entity.type
_entity.pdbx_description
1 polymer ?
#
loop_
_entity_poly.entity_id
_entity_poly.type
_entity_poly.pdbx_seq_one_letter_code
_entity_poly.pdbx_strand_id
1 'polypeptide(L)'
;MDAIKKKMLAMKMERELATDKAEQTDQKLRDTEDNKNKLEEDLTTLQKKFSNLENDFDNAKEQLAEANQKLETSEKRVGECESEIAGLNRRIQLLEEDLERSEERLSTAQTKLDEASKAADESERGRKVLENRSQGDEERIDLLEKQLEEAKWIAEDADRKFDEAARKLAITEVDLERAEARLEAAEAKIVELEEELKVVGNNMKSLEISEQEASQREDSYEETIRDLTHRLKEAENRTECAERECNLLHKGKAVLEGDLEKEQLKTKKLQEEMQQTYMEIHELMQ
;
A
#
# COMPACT_ATOMS: atom_id res chain seq x y z
N MET A 1 47.66 17.71 204.75
CA MET A 1 46.43 17.07 204.23
C MET A 1 45.95 17.68 202.90
N ASP A 2 46.34 18.92 202.54
CA ASP A 2 45.97 19.55 201.26
C ASP A 2 46.74 19.09 200.01
N ALA A 3 47.96 18.57 200.15
CA ALA A 3 48.78 18.17 199.01
C ALA A 3 48.24 16.95 198.23
N ILE A 4 47.50 16.05 198.89
CA ILE A 4 46.96 14.83 198.28
C ILE A 4 45.70 15.13 197.45
N LYS A 5 44.82 16.04 197.92
CA LYS A 5 43.65 16.48 197.14
C LYS A 5 44.05 17.18 195.85
N LYS A 6 45.09 18.03 195.87
CA LYS A 6 45.62 18.70 194.66
C LYS A 6 46.16 17.71 193.62
N LYS A 7 46.85 16.65 194.07
CA LYS A 7 47.40 15.62 193.18
C LYS A 7 46.32 14.73 192.57
N MET A 8 45.27 14.42 193.33
CA MET A 8 44.12 13.65 192.85
C MET A 8 43.25 14.46 191.86
N LEU A 9 43.10 15.77 192.08
CA LEU A 9 42.46 16.69 191.12
C LEU A 9 43.30 16.82 189.84
N ALA A 10 44.62 16.94 189.96
CA ALA A 10 45.52 17.00 188.80
C ALA A 10 45.46 15.71 187.96
N MET A 11 45.51 14.52 188.59
CA MET A 11 45.39 13.25 187.86
C MET A 11 44.00 13.04 187.24
N LYS A 12 42.92 13.54 187.88
CA LYS A 12 41.58 13.51 187.28
C LYS A 12 41.52 14.40 186.03
N MET A 13 42.10 15.60 186.12
CA MET A 13 42.17 16.55 185.01
C MET A 13 43.07 16.07 183.87
N GLU A 14 44.18 15.39 184.18
CA GLU A 14 45.05 14.72 183.20
C GLU A 14 44.35 13.52 182.54
N ARG A 15 43.56 12.74 183.29
CA ARG A 15 42.75 11.67 182.71
C ARG A 15 41.68 12.24 181.78
N GLU A 16 40.95 13.27 182.20
CA GLU A 16 39.95 13.95 181.36
C GLU A 16 40.60 14.54 180.10
N LEU A 17 41.73 15.24 180.21
CA LEU A 17 42.50 15.74 179.06
C LEU A 17 43.01 14.64 178.12
N ALA A 18 43.45 13.50 178.65
CA ALA A 18 43.85 12.36 177.82
C ALA A 18 42.65 11.70 177.12
N THR A 19 41.48 11.70 177.77
CA THR A 19 40.23 11.16 177.20
C THR A 19 39.72 12.08 176.10
N ASP A 20 39.67 13.40 176.31
CA ASP A 20 39.28 14.40 175.31
C ASP A 20 40.23 14.39 174.11
N LYS A 21 41.53 14.18 174.36
CA LYS A 21 42.53 14.09 173.28
C LYS A 21 42.38 12.79 172.48
N ALA A 22 42.05 11.67 173.13
CA ALA A 22 41.74 10.42 172.47
C ALA A 22 40.47 10.53 171.61
N GLU A 23 39.41 11.16 172.14
CA GLU A 23 38.18 11.43 171.40
C GLU A 23 38.42 12.39 170.21
N GLN A 24 39.24 13.43 170.37
CA GLN A 24 39.63 14.29 169.26
C GLN A 24 40.44 13.57 168.19
N THR A 25 41.33 12.65 168.58
CA THR A 25 42.10 11.87 167.61
C THR A 25 41.23 10.85 166.89
N ASP A 26 40.28 10.22 167.59
CA ASP A 26 39.31 9.30 166.99
C ASP A 26 38.35 10.03 166.04
N GLN A 27 37.90 11.23 166.41
CA GLN A 27 37.07 12.04 165.53
C GLN A 27 37.83 12.47 164.27
N LYS A 28 39.09 12.91 164.41
CA LYS A 28 39.92 13.24 163.25
C LYS A 28 40.21 12.01 162.39
N LEU A 29 40.44 10.85 162.99
CA LEU A 29 40.63 9.60 162.26
C LEU A 29 39.37 9.28 161.43
N ARG A 30 38.18 9.36 162.04
CA ARG A 30 36.90 9.18 161.34
C ARG A 30 36.70 10.19 160.22
N ASP A 31 36.95 11.48 160.45
CA ASP A 31 36.80 12.51 159.43
C ASP A 31 37.79 12.28 158.26
N THR A 32 39.01 11.80 158.54
CA THR A 32 39.98 11.45 157.50
C THR A 32 39.62 10.16 156.77
N GLU A 33 39.05 9.17 157.45
CA GLU A 33 38.56 7.93 156.83
C GLU A 33 37.35 8.22 155.93
N ASP A 34 36.42 9.08 156.37
CA ASP A 34 35.27 9.51 155.56
C ASP A 34 35.71 10.31 154.33
N ASN A 35 36.69 11.21 154.46
CA ASN A 35 37.25 11.93 153.32
C ASN A 35 38.03 11.02 152.37
N LYS A 36 38.77 10.04 152.90
CA LYS A 36 39.45 9.02 152.11
C LYS A 36 38.42 8.19 151.33
N ASN A 37 37.35 7.74 151.98
CA ASN A 37 36.28 6.97 151.34
C ASN A 37 35.60 7.77 150.23
N LYS A 38 35.32 9.06 150.44
CA LYS A 38 34.79 9.95 149.39
C LYS A 38 35.74 10.12 148.21
N LEU A 39 37.03 10.31 148.47
CA LEU A 39 38.04 10.43 147.42
C LEU A 39 38.22 9.12 146.64
N GLU A 40 38.13 7.97 147.31
CA GLU A 40 38.13 6.66 146.66
C GLU A 40 36.87 6.47 145.79
N GLU A 41 35.69 6.86 146.29
CA GLU A 41 34.46 6.86 145.50
C GLU A 41 34.55 7.79 144.27
N ASP A 42 35.00 9.03 144.44
CA ASP A 42 35.21 9.97 143.32
C ASP A 42 36.23 9.45 142.30
N LEU A 43 37.33 8.85 142.77
CA LEU A 43 38.33 8.21 141.92
C LEU A 43 37.72 7.07 141.10
N THR A 44 36.95 6.18 141.73
CA THR A 44 36.27 5.09 141.00
C THR A 44 35.25 5.62 140.00
N THR A 45 34.57 6.72 140.34
CA THR A 45 33.58 7.36 139.45
C THR A 45 34.25 8.01 138.25
N LEU A 46 35.38 8.68 138.47
CA LEU A 46 36.18 9.30 137.42
C LEU A 46 36.82 8.25 136.51
N GLN A 47 37.33 7.15 137.07
CA GLN A 47 37.84 6.01 136.31
C GLN A 47 36.77 5.39 135.41
N LYS A 48 35.54 5.21 135.91
CA LYS A 48 34.41 4.75 135.08
C LYS A 48 34.07 5.72 133.96
N LYS A 49 34.04 7.03 134.24
CA LYS A 49 33.80 8.06 133.21
C LYS A 49 34.91 8.09 132.16
N PHE A 50 36.16 7.95 132.58
CA PHE A 50 37.31 7.90 131.67
C PHE A 50 37.23 6.67 130.75
N SER A 51 36.96 5.49 131.32
CA SER A 51 36.77 4.26 130.54
C SER A 51 35.60 4.37 129.56
N ASN A 52 34.48 5.01 129.95
CA ASN A 52 33.37 5.25 129.03
C ASN A 52 33.74 6.21 127.89
N LEU A 53 34.46 7.30 128.19
CA LEU A 53 34.93 8.25 127.17
C LEU A 53 35.96 7.64 126.23
N GLU A 54 36.84 6.76 126.72
CA GLU A 54 37.76 5.98 125.86
C GLU A 54 36.97 5.07 124.91
N ASN A 55 35.97 4.34 125.42
CA ASN A 55 35.11 3.50 124.58
C ASN A 55 34.35 4.34 123.53
N ASP A 56 33.80 5.49 123.91
CA ASP A 56 33.09 6.39 122.98
C ASP A 56 34.03 6.97 121.92
N PHE A 57 35.26 7.29 122.31
CA PHE A 57 36.29 7.79 121.40
C PHE A 57 36.74 6.72 120.39
N ASP A 58 36.92 5.48 120.84
CA ASP A 58 37.25 4.36 119.96
C ASP A 58 36.09 4.04 119.02
N ASN A 59 34.84 4.06 119.50
CA ASN A 59 33.65 3.93 118.67
C ASN A 59 33.55 5.04 117.61
N ALA A 60 33.79 6.30 117.99
CA ALA A 60 33.76 7.43 117.07
C ALA A 60 34.87 7.33 116.01
N LYS A 61 36.06 6.85 116.38
CA LYS A 61 37.15 6.59 115.44
C LYS A 61 36.80 5.48 114.45
N GLU A 62 36.19 4.40 114.91
CA GLU A 62 35.78 3.31 114.04
C GLU A 62 34.70 3.77 113.05
N GLN A 63 33.71 4.53 113.53
CA GLN A 63 32.68 5.13 112.67
C GLN A 63 33.27 6.11 111.64
N LEU A 64 34.25 6.93 112.05
CA LEU A 64 34.94 7.84 111.14
C LEU A 64 35.72 7.07 110.06
N ALA A 65 36.40 5.98 110.44
CA ALA A 65 37.11 5.13 109.50
C ALA A 65 36.15 4.46 108.50
N GLU A 66 35.02 3.94 108.98
CA GLU A 66 34.00 3.33 108.12
C GLU A 66 33.36 4.37 107.17
N ALA A 67 33.09 5.58 107.67
CA ALA A 67 32.55 6.67 106.85
C ALA A 67 33.54 7.11 105.76
N ASN A 68 34.83 7.23 106.09
CA ASN A 68 35.87 7.54 105.12
C ASN A 68 36.01 6.45 104.04
N GLN A 69 35.92 5.17 104.44
CA GLN A 69 35.95 4.07 103.47
C GLN A 69 34.71 4.09 102.55
N LYS A 70 33.53 4.38 103.09
CA LYS A 70 32.31 4.57 102.29
C LYS A 70 32.42 5.77 101.34
N LEU A 71 33.03 6.86 101.79
CA LEU A 71 33.27 8.03 100.95
C LEU A 71 34.21 7.68 99.79
N GLU A 72 35.35 7.05 100.05
CA GLU A 72 36.33 6.69 99.02
C GLU A 72 35.73 5.73 97.97
N THR A 73 34.94 4.74 98.41
CA THR A 73 34.24 3.83 97.47
C THR A 73 33.18 4.54 96.65
N SER A 74 32.46 5.50 97.24
CA SER A 74 31.49 6.33 96.51
C SER A 74 32.18 7.22 95.48
N GLU A 75 33.29 7.87 95.83
CA GLU A 75 34.07 8.72 94.92
C GLU A 75 34.63 7.93 93.74
N LYS A 76 35.17 6.72 93.99
CA LYS A 76 35.61 5.82 92.91
C LYS A 76 34.47 5.49 91.95
N ARG A 77 33.30 5.16 92.48
CA ARG A 77 32.12 4.85 91.66
C ARG A 77 31.61 6.05 90.87
N VAL A 78 31.67 7.26 91.43
CA VAL A 78 31.36 8.50 90.69
C VAL A 78 32.35 8.69 89.54
N GLY A 79 33.65 8.52 89.77
CA GLY A 79 34.66 8.63 88.71
C GLY A 79 34.48 7.60 87.59
N GLU A 80 34.10 6.36 87.93
CA GLU A 80 33.74 5.34 86.94
C GLU A 80 32.52 5.76 86.10
N CYS A 81 31.44 6.22 86.75
CA CYS A 81 30.25 6.70 86.06
C CYS A 81 30.54 7.93 85.18
N GLU A 82 31.36 8.88 85.64
CA GLU A 82 31.76 10.05 84.84
C GLU A 82 32.56 9.64 83.60
N SER A 83 33.45 8.65 83.72
CA SER A 83 34.17 8.08 82.59
C SER A 83 33.25 7.38 81.59
N GLU A 84 32.28 6.60 82.08
CA GLU A 84 31.26 5.97 81.23
C GLU A 84 30.40 7.00 80.50
N ILE A 85 29.94 8.05 81.20
CA ILE A 85 29.16 9.15 80.60
C ILE A 85 29.98 9.85 79.51
N ALA A 86 31.26 10.12 79.75
CA ALA A 86 32.14 10.70 78.74
C ALA A 86 32.30 9.80 77.51
N GLY A 87 32.40 8.47 77.71
CA GLY A 87 32.43 7.48 76.63
C GLY A 87 31.15 7.43 75.82
N LEU A 88 29.99 7.42 76.49
CA LEU A 88 28.67 7.43 75.85
C LEU A 88 28.43 8.72 75.06
N ASN A 89 28.82 9.88 75.59
CA ASN A 89 28.69 11.16 74.87
C ASN A 89 29.50 11.19 73.58
N ARG A 90 30.73 10.65 73.58
CA ARG A 90 31.53 10.49 72.35
C ARG A 90 30.85 9.55 71.35
N ARG A 91 30.25 8.47 71.84
CA ARG A 91 29.52 7.52 71.00
C ARG A 91 28.27 8.15 70.37
N ILE A 92 27.54 8.98 71.12
CA ILE A 92 26.38 9.71 70.62
C ILE A 92 26.79 10.63 69.47
N GLN A 93 27.85 11.44 69.65
CA GLN A 93 28.35 12.34 68.60
C GLN A 93 28.72 11.60 67.31
N LEU A 94 29.43 10.47 67.42
CA LEU A 94 29.80 9.67 66.26
C LEU A 94 28.58 9.09 65.54
N LEU A 95 27.56 8.65 66.29
CA LEU A 95 26.32 8.14 65.70
C LEU A 95 25.50 9.25 65.04
N GLU A 96 25.49 10.46 65.60
CA GLU A 96 24.84 11.63 65.01
C GLU A 96 25.51 12.03 63.68
N GLU A 97 26.85 12.07 63.64
CA GLU A 97 27.60 12.33 62.39
C GLU A 97 27.35 11.26 61.32
N ASP A 98 27.33 9.97 61.72
CA ASP A 98 27.04 8.87 60.79
C ASP A 98 25.59 8.91 60.28
N LEU A 99 24.64 9.32 61.14
CA LEU A 99 23.25 9.51 60.74
C LEU A 99 23.12 10.64 59.72
N GLU A 100 23.72 11.81 59.99
CA GLU A 100 23.68 12.96 59.08
C GLU A 100 24.27 12.62 57.70
N ARG A 101 25.43 11.94 57.67
CA ARG A 101 26.02 11.43 56.41
C ARG A 101 25.11 10.44 55.69
N SER A 102 24.41 9.58 56.41
CA SER A 102 23.47 8.62 55.83
C SER A 102 22.26 9.33 55.21
N GLU A 103 21.74 10.35 55.88
CA GLU A 103 20.62 11.17 55.41
C GLU A 103 20.98 11.97 54.15
N GLU A 104 22.17 12.58 54.09
CA GLU A 104 22.65 13.27 52.89
C GLU A 104 22.77 12.31 51.69
N ARG A 105 23.31 11.11 51.91
CA ARG A 105 23.40 10.07 50.89
C ARG A 105 22.02 9.61 50.42
N LEU A 106 21.08 9.45 51.34
CA LEU A 106 19.71 9.08 51.02
C LEU A 106 19.02 10.15 50.18
N SER A 107 19.13 11.43 50.58
CA SER A 107 18.58 12.58 49.85
C SER A 107 19.11 12.66 48.41
N THR A 108 20.42 12.46 48.25
CA THR A 108 21.06 12.42 46.92
C THR A 108 20.55 11.25 46.09
N ALA A 109 20.38 10.07 46.69
CA ALA A 109 19.87 8.89 46.01
C ALA A 109 18.40 9.06 45.59
N GLN A 110 17.56 9.67 46.43
CA GLN A 110 16.18 10.00 46.10
C GLN A 110 16.08 10.98 44.94
N THR A 111 16.90 12.05 44.94
CA THR A 111 16.93 13.01 43.83
C THR A 111 17.29 12.33 42.50
N LYS A 112 18.30 11.46 42.50
CA LYS A 112 18.70 10.69 41.30
C LYS A 112 17.60 9.72 40.85
N LEU A 113 16.89 9.11 41.79
CA LEU A 113 15.78 8.21 41.47
C LEU A 113 14.65 8.99 40.79
N ASP A 114 14.28 10.15 41.31
CA ASP A 114 13.23 11.00 40.73
C ASP A 114 13.59 11.48 39.33
N GLU A 115 14.86 11.87 39.09
CA GLU A 115 15.35 12.24 37.76
C GLU A 115 15.31 11.06 36.78
N ALA A 116 15.74 9.87 37.22
CA ALA A 116 15.70 8.67 36.40
C ALA A 116 14.26 8.25 36.08
N SER A 117 13.33 8.36 37.03
CA SER A 117 11.90 8.10 36.81
C SER A 117 11.29 9.05 35.79
N LYS A 118 11.59 10.36 35.87
CA LYS A 118 11.13 11.33 34.87
C LYS A 118 11.69 11.03 33.47
N ALA A 119 12.98 10.71 33.38
CA ALA A 119 13.59 10.34 32.10
C ALA A 119 12.98 9.06 31.51
N ALA A 120 12.65 8.07 32.35
CA ALA A 120 11.96 6.85 31.93
C ALA A 120 10.54 7.15 31.40
N ASP A 121 9.78 8.00 32.08
CA ASP A 121 8.43 8.41 31.65
C ASP A 121 8.45 9.16 30.30
N GLU A 122 9.44 10.05 30.09
CA GLU A 122 9.63 10.75 28.83
C GLU A 122 10.02 9.80 27.70
N SER A 123 10.92 8.84 27.98
CA SER A 123 11.31 7.80 27.02
C SER A 123 10.12 6.92 26.62
N GLU A 124 9.28 6.51 27.57
CA GLU A 124 8.08 5.72 27.30
C GLU A 124 7.04 6.49 26.48
N ARG A 125 6.88 7.80 26.73
CA ARG A 125 6.06 8.66 25.86
C ARG A 125 6.63 8.73 24.44
N GLY A 126 7.95 8.91 24.30
CA GLY A 126 8.63 8.89 23.01
C GLY A 126 8.42 7.57 22.26
N ARG A 127 8.55 6.45 22.96
CA ARG A 127 8.30 5.10 22.41
C ARG A 127 6.89 4.97 21.86
N LYS A 128 5.87 5.37 22.61
CA LYS A 128 4.46 5.31 22.17
C LYS A 128 4.18 6.18 20.94
N VAL A 129 4.78 7.36 20.85
CA VAL A 129 4.64 8.22 19.66
C VAL A 129 5.26 7.56 18.43
N LEU A 130 6.44 6.96 18.57
CA LEU A 130 7.10 6.23 17.49
C LEU A 130 6.33 4.98 17.08
N GLU A 131 5.77 4.24 18.04
CA GLU A 131 4.92 3.07 17.81
C GLU A 131 3.66 3.44 17.00
N ASN A 132 2.94 4.48 17.40
CA ASN A 132 1.78 4.98 16.66
C ASN A 132 2.15 5.45 15.25
N ARG A 133 3.31 6.10 15.08
CA ARG A 133 3.78 6.52 13.76
C ARG A 133 4.11 5.31 12.89
N SER A 134 4.81 4.32 13.44
CA SER A 134 5.13 3.07 12.74
C SER A 134 3.87 2.36 12.26
N GLN A 135 2.85 2.27 13.12
CA GLN A 135 1.58 1.65 12.75
C GLN A 135 0.86 2.40 11.62
N GLY A 136 0.85 3.74 11.66
CA GLY A 136 0.28 4.53 10.56
C GLY A 136 1.07 4.41 9.25
N ASP A 137 2.40 4.29 9.33
CA ASP A 137 3.26 4.05 8.17
C ASP A 137 3.00 2.65 7.58
N GLU A 138 2.83 1.62 8.41
CA GLU A 138 2.45 0.26 7.97
C GLU A 138 1.10 0.25 7.25
N GLU A 139 0.06 0.87 7.82
CA GLU A 139 -1.26 0.96 7.17
C GLU A 139 -1.19 1.69 5.82
N ARG A 140 -0.34 2.73 5.72
CA ARG A 140 -0.12 3.46 4.48
C ARG A 140 0.61 2.61 3.44
N ILE A 141 1.60 1.81 3.85
CA ILE A 141 2.32 0.88 2.97
C ILE A 141 1.34 -0.14 2.41
N ASP A 142 0.52 -0.78 3.25
CA ASP A 142 -0.48 -1.77 2.83
C ASP A 142 -1.46 -1.21 1.80
N LEU A 143 -1.88 0.05 1.95
CA LEU A 143 -2.75 0.72 0.99
C LEU A 143 -2.04 0.96 -0.34
N LEU A 144 -0.80 1.45 -0.30
CA LEU A 144 -0.01 1.73 -1.50
C LEU A 144 0.34 0.44 -2.26
N GLU A 145 0.59 -0.66 -1.56
CA GLU A 145 0.82 -1.97 -2.18
C GLU A 145 -0.41 -2.47 -2.93
N LYS A 146 -1.60 -2.34 -2.35
CA LYS A 146 -2.87 -2.69 -3.04
C LYS A 146 -3.09 -1.83 -4.28
N GLN A 147 -2.89 -0.52 -4.17
CA GLN A 147 -3.02 0.40 -5.30
C GLN A 147 -2.01 0.09 -6.42
N LEU A 148 -0.78 -0.28 -6.04
CA LEU A 148 0.25 -0.68 -7.00
C LEU A 148 -0.13 -1.97 -7.73
N GLU A 149 -0.68 -2.95 -7.01
CA GLU A 149 -1.13 -4.21 -7.60
C GLU A 149 -2.30 -3.99 -8.56
N GLU A 150 -3.28 -3.19 -8.18
CA GLU A 150 -4.39 -2.80 -9.06
C GLU A 150 -3.91 -2.06 -10.31
N ALA A 151 -2.97 -1.12 -10.16
CA ALA A 151 -2.41 -0.38 -11.29
C ALA A 151 -1.63 -1.29 -12.26
N LYS A 152 -0.88 -2.26 -11.75
CA LYS A 152 -0.19 -3.27 -12.58
C LYS A 152 -1.19 -4.13 -13.34
N TRP A 153 -2.23 -4.61 -12.68
CA TRP A 153 -3.26 -5.42 -13.32
C TRP A 153 -3.97 -4.65 -14.46
N ILE A 154 -4.30 -3.37 -14.24
CA ILE A 154 -4.89 -2.52 -15.28
C ILE A 154 -3.93 -2.34 -16.46
N ALA A 155 -2.64 -2.12 -16.20
CA ALA A 155 -1.63 -1.98 -17.25
C ALA A 155 -1.50 -3.27 -18.08
N GLU A 156 -1.44 -4.44 -17.43
CA GLU A 156 -1.36 -5.73 -18.10
C GLU A 156 -2.62 -6.04 -18.93
N ASP A 157 -3.81 -5.73 -18.42
CA ASP A 157 -5.07 -5.88 -19.17
C ASP A 157 -5.12 -4.93 -20.39
N ALA A 158 -4.62 -3.69 -20.24
CA ALA A 158 -4.50 -2.75 -21.33
C ALA A 158 -3.53 -3.25 -22.41
N ASP A 159 -2.34 -3.71 -22.03
CA ASP A 159 -1.35 -4.26 -22.96
C ASP A 159 -1.90 -5.45 -23.73
N ARG A 160 -2.61 -6.36 -23.05
CA ARG A 160 -3.28 -7.49 -23.72
C ARG A 160 -4.32 -7.02 -24.73
N LYS A 161 -5.13 -6.01 -24.41
CA LYS A 161 -6.11 -5.44 -25.34
C LYS A 161 -5.44 -4.76 -26.53
N PHE A 162 -4.31 -4.07 -26.31
CA PHE A 162 -3.53 -3.47 -27.38
C PHE A 162 -2.96 -4.54 -28.33
N ASP A 163 -2.40 -5.62 -27.80
CA ASP A 163 -1.90 -6.73 -28.61
C ASP A 163 -3.01 -7.39 -29.44
N GLU A 164 -4.19 -7.61 -28.85
CA GLU A 164 -5.34 -8.16 -29.56
C GLU A 164 -5.85 -7.20 -30.66
N ALA A 165 -5.88 -5.89 -30.40
CA ALA A 165 -6.25 -4.88 -31.38
C ALA A 165 -5.23 -4.80 -32.53
N ALA A 166 -3.92 -4.82 -32.22
CA ALA A 166 -2.85 -4.79 -33.21
C ALA A 166 -2.91 -6.02 -34.13
N ARG A 167 -3.15 -7.22 -33.58
CA ARG A 167 -3.33 -8.44 -34.38
C ARG A 167 -4.55 -8.35 -35.30
N LYS A 168 -5.68 -7.84 -34.81
CA LYS A 168 -6.88 -7.64 -35.63
C LYS A 168 -6.63 -6.65 -36.75
N LEU A 169 -5.96 -5.53 -36.44
CA LEU A 169 -5.60 -4.51 -37.43
C LEU A 169 -4.75 -5.11 -38.55
N ALA A 170 -3.71 -5.86 -38.21
CA ALA A 170 -2.85 -6.50 -39.20
C ALA A 170 -3.61 -7.48 -40.12
N ILE A 171 -4.57 -8.24 -39.60
CA ILE A 171 -5.42 -9.11 -40.43
C ILE A 171 -6.28 -8.27 -41.38
N THR A 172 -6.90 -7.20 -40.88
CA THR A 172 -7.75 -6.33 -41.70
C THR A 172 -6.98 -5.56 -42.76
N GLU A 173 -5.73 -5.18 -42.48
CA GLU A 173 -4.84 -4.56 -43.47
C GLU A 173 -4.54 -5.52 -44.63
N VAL A 174 -4.22 -6.78 -44.32
CA VAL A 174 -3.99 -7.82 -45.36
C VAL A 174 -5.26 -8.09 -46.18
N ASP A 175 -6.43 -8.14 -45.53
CA ASP A 175 -7.69 -8.35 -46.24
C ASP A 175 -8.08 -7.13 -47.11
N LEU A 176 -7.74 -5.92 -46.67
CA LEU A 176 -7.89 -4.69 -47.45
C LEU A 176 -7.00 -4.73 -48.69
N GLU A 177 -5.70 -5.02 -48.56
CA GLU A 177 -4.77 -5.15 -49.70
C GLU A 177 -5.28 -6.16 -50.74
N ARG A 178 -5.84 -7.28 -50.28
CA ARG A 178 -6.45 -8.30 -51.16
C ARG A 178 -7.70 -7.79 -51.87
N ALA A 179 -8.52 -6.99 -51.19
CA ALA A 179 -9.72 -6.40 -51.78
C ALA A 179 -9.35 -5.33 -52.82
N GLU A 180 -8.35 -4.51 -52.52
CA GLU A 180 -7.80 -3.50 -53.43
C GLU A 180 -7.22 -4.15 -54.70
N ALA A 181 -6.40 -5.19 -54.57
CA ALA A 181 -5.87 -5.91 -55.74
C ALA A 181 -6.98 -6.53 -56.61
N ARG A 182 -8.09 -6.99 -56.01
CA ARG A 182 -9.25 -7.50 -56.77
C ARG A 182 -10.00 -6.38 -57.47
N LEU A 183 -10.13 -5.22 -56.83
CA LEU A 183 -10.76 -4.04 -57.41
C LEU A 183 -9.97 -3.56 -58.63
N GLU A 184 -8.65 -3.40 -58.49
CA GLU A 184 -7.76 -3.01 -59.60
C GLU A 184 -7.88 -3.96 -60.80
N ALA A 185 -7.92 -5.28 -60.54
CA ALA A 185 -8.11 -6.26 -61.60
C ALA A 185 -9.49 -6.15 -62.28
N ALA A 186 -10.54 -5.87 -61.51
CA ALA A 186 -11.88 -5.67 -62.05
C ALA A 186 -11.98 -4.38 -62.87
N GLU A 187 -11.37 -3.29 -62.40
CA GLU A 187 -11.29 -2.01 -63.12
C GLU A 187 -10.54 -2.16 -64.44
N ALA A 188 -9.40 -2.87 -64.46
CA ALA A 188 -8.68 -3.19 -65.70
C ALA A 188 -9.57 -3.97 -66.68
N LYS A 189 -10.34 -4.94 -66.19
CA LYS A 189 -11.26 -5.72 -67.04
C LYS A 189 -12.40 -4.87 -67.60
N ILE A 190 -12.92 -3.91 -66.84
CA ILE A 190 -13.93 -2.96 -67.33
C ILE A 190 -13.35 -2.14 -68.49
N VAL A 191 -12.14 -1.60 -68.34
CA VAL A 191 -11.50 -0.80 -69.40
C VAL A 191 -11.30 -1.64 -70.68
N GLU A 192 -10.81 -2.88 -70.56
CA GLU A 192 -10.69 -3.79 -71.71
C GLU A 192 -12.03 -4.01 -72.42
N LEU A 193 -13.10 -4.27 -71.66
CA LEU A 193 -14.45 -4.49 -72.22
C LEU A 193 -15.02 -3.21 -72.86
N GLU A 194 -14.75 -2.03 -72.29
CA GLU A 194 -15.13 -0.75 -72.87
C GLU A 194 -14.42 -0.50 -74.22
N GLU A 195 -13.14 -0.86 -74.33
CA GLU A 195 -12.38 -0.80 -75.59
C GLU A 195 -12.93 -1.78 -76.63
N GLU A 196 -13.19 -3.03 -76.25
CA GLU A 196 -13.82 -4.03 -77.12
C GLU A 196 -15.18 -3.56 -77.63
N LEU A 197 -16.01 -3.02 -76.73
CA LEU A 197 -17.34 -2.50 -77.08
C LEU A 197 -17.24 -1.34 -78.09
N LYS A 198 -16.23 -0.47 -77.96
CA LYS A 198 -15.97 0.61 -78.91
C LYS A 198 -15.59 0.08 -80.30
N VAL A 199 -14.76 -0.97 -80.36
CA VAL A 199 -14.41 -1.63 -81.63
C VAL A 199 -15.64 -2.28 -82.27
N VAL A 200 -16.42 -3.03 -81.50
CA VAL A 200 -17.67 -3.64 -81.97
C VAL A 200 -18.65 -2.58 -82.47
N GLY A 201 -18.80 -1.47 -81.75
CA GLY A 201 -19.63 -0.34 -82.17
C GLY A 201 -19.18 0.28 -83.49
N ASN A 202 -17.87 0.40 -83.73
CA ASN A 202 -17.34 0.88 -85.00
C ASN A 202 -17.57 -0.11 -86.16
N ASN A 203 -17.42 -1.41 -85.89
CA ASN A 203 -17.70 -2.46 -86.87
C ASN A 203 -19.19 -2.50 -87.24
N MET A 204 -20.07 -2.36 -86.25
CA MET A 204 -21.53 -2.30 -86.47
C MET A 204 -21.90 -1.12 -87.39
N LYS A 205 -21.38 0.09 -87.11
CA LYS A 205 -21.58 1.25 -88.00
C LYS A 205 -21.10 1.00 -89.43
N SER A 206 -19.96 0.34 -89.59
CA SER A 206 -19.41 0.01 -90.91
C SER A 206 -20.30 -1.01 -91.64
N LEU A 207 -20.83 -2.00 -90.93
CA LEU A 207 -21.77 -2.98 -91.46
C LEU A 207 -23.11 -2.34 -91.84
N GLU A 208 -23.65 -1.43 -91.01
CA GLU A 208 -24.87 -0.67 -91.32
C GLU A 208 -24.71 0.14 -92.61
N ILE A 209 -23.57 0.81 -92.80
CA ILE A 209 -23.27 1.53 -94.05
C ILE A 209 -23.22 0.57 -95.24
N SER A 210 -22.50 -0.56 -95.10
CA SER A 210 -22.39 -1.59 -96.14
C SER A 210 -23.75 -2.20 -96.52
N GLU A 211 -24.63 -2.40 -95.52
CA GLU A 211 -26.01 -2.87 -95.72
C GLU A 211 -26.85 -1.83 -96.46
N GLN A 212 -26.76 -0.54 -96.09
CA GLN A 212 -27.44 0.55 -96.80
C GLN A 212 -26.98 0.65 -98.27
N GLU A 213 -25.68 0.54 -98.53
CA GLU A 213 -25.13 0.52 -99.90
C GLU A 213 -25.58 -0.72 -100.71
N ALA A 214 -25.69 -1.88 -100.06
CA ALA A 214 -26.21 -3.09 -100.69
C ALA A 214 -27.70 -2.95 -101.03
N SER A 215 -28.50 -2.41 -100.11
CA SER A 215 -29.93 -2.14 -100.32
C SER A 215 -30.16 -1.13 -101.44
N GLN A 216 -29.39 -0.04 -101.50
CA GLN A 216 -29.47 0.93 -102.61
C GLN A 216 -29.13 0.29 -103.97
N ARG A 217 -28.13 -0.61 -104.00
CA ARG A 217 -27.81 -1.37 -105.22
C ARG A 217 -28.96 -2.30 -105.60
N GLU A 218 -29.57 -2.98 -104.64
CA GLU A 218 -30.73 -3.83 -104.85
C GLU A 218 -31.90 -3.04 -105.47
N ASP A 219 -32.25 -1.89 -104.91
CA ASP A 219 -33.29 -1.00 -105.45
C ASP A 219 -32.99 -0.58 -106.90
N SER A 220 -31.74 -0.22 -107.21
CA SER A 220 -31.33 0.17 -108.57
C SER A 220 -31.41 -1.00 -109.57
N TYR A 221 -31.08 -2.22 -109.13
CA TYR A 221 -31.21 -3.41 -109.94
C TYR A 221 -32.69 -3.77 -110.13
N GLU A 222 -33.54 -3.63 -109.12
CA GLU A 222 -34.98 -3.80 -109.27
C GLU A 222 -35.57 -2.84 -110.29
N GLU A 223 -35.19 -1.55 -110.26
CA GLU A 223 -35.65 -0.56 -111.24
C GLU A 223 -35.19 -0.92 -112.66
N THR A 224 -33.93 -1.31 -112.81
CA THR A 224 -33.37 -1.76 -114.10
C THR A 224 -34.09 -3.00 -114.62
N ILE A 225 -34.36 -3.98 -113.74
CA ILE A 225 -35.12 -5.19 -114.08
C ILE A 225 -36.54 -4.81 -114.52
N ARG A 226 -37.21 -3.88 -113.82
CA ARG A 226 -38.55 -3.39 -114.20
C ARG A 226 -38.53 -2.74 -115.60
N ASP A 227 -37.58 -1.85 -115.89
CA ASP A 227 -37.43 -1.22 -117.21
C ASP A 227 -37.15 -2.25 -118.31
N LEU A 228 -36.18 -3.15 -118.09
CA LEU A 228 -35.86 -4.22 -119.03
C LEU A 228 -37.05 -5.17 -119.28
N THR A 229 -37.81 -5.51 -118.23
CA THR A 229 -39.03 -6.33 -118.35
C THR A 229 -40.10 -5.61 -119.16
N HIS A 230 -40.27 -4.29 -118.96
CA HIS A 230 -41.19 -3.48 -119.75
C HIS A 230 -40.79 -3.45 -121.23
N ARG A 231 -39.52 -3.16 -121.53
CA ARG A 231 -38.98 -3.15 -122.91
C ARG A 231 -39.09 -4.52 -123.58
N LEU A 232 -38.83 -5.60 -122.85
CA LEU A 232 -39.00 -6.96 -123.35
C LEU A 232 -40.47 -7.18 -123.78
N LYS A 233 -41.42 -6.79 -122.93
CA LYS A 233 -42.85 -6.92 -123.23
C LYS A 233 -43.30 -6.09 -124.43
N GLU A 234 -42.77 -4.88 -124.58
CA GLU A 234 -43.00 -4.07 -125.79
C GLU A 234 -42.43 -4.72 -127.06
N ALA A 235 -41.23 -5.30 -126.97
CA ALA A 235 -40.60 -6.02 -128.06
C ALA A 235 -41.40 -7.28 -128.42
N GLU A 236 -41.83 -8.07 -127.43
CA GLU A 236 -42.70 -9.24 -127.59
C GLU A 236 -44.01 -8.86 -128.30
N ASN A 237 -44.70 -7.82 -127.83
CA ASN A 237 -45.91 -7.32 -128.49
C ASN A 237 -45.65 -6.90 -129.95
N ARG A 238 -44.49 -6.28 -130.23
CA ARG A 238 -44.11 -5.86 -131.58
C ARG A 238 -43.84 -7.07 -132.48
N THR A 239 -43.16 -8.09 -131.97
CA THR A 239 -42.94 -9.35 -132.70
C THR A 239 -44.26 -10.08 -132.95
N GLU A 240 -45.18 -10.14 -131.98
CA GLU A 240 -46.50 -10.73 -132.19
C GLU A 240 -47.29 -10.00 -133.29
N CYS A 241 -47.25 -8.66 -133.30
CA CYS A 241 -47.89 -7.87 -134.36
C CYS A 241 -47.27 -8.17 -135.72
N ALA A 242 -45.93 -8.20 -135.81
CA ALA A 242 -45.22 -8.53 -137.04
C ALA A 242 -45.52 -9.95 -137.53
N GLU A 243 -45.61 -10.93 -136.62
CA GLU A 243 -45.99 -12.31 -136.96
C GLU A 243 -47.42 -12.40 -137.49
N ARG A 244 -48.38 -11.67 -136.88
CA ARG A 244 -49.76 -11.59 -137.39
C ARG A 244 -49.81 -10.99 -138.79
N GLU A 245 -49.07 -9.91 -139.03
CA GLU A 245 -48.96 -9.27 -140.33
C GLU A 245 -48.32 -10.20 -141.37
N CYS A 246 -47.24 -10.90 -140.99
CA CYS A 246 -46.56 -11.87 -141.84
C CYS A 246 -47.47 -13.04 -142.21
N ASN A 247 -48.31 -13.51 -141.27
CA ASN A 247 -49.33 -14.53 -141.50
C ASN A 247 -50.44 -14.05 -142.46
N LEU A 248 -50.89 -12.79 -142.34
CA LEU A 248 -51.85 -12.19 -143.28
C LEU A 248 -51.26 -12.09 -144.69
N LEU A 249 -50.02 -11.63 -144.80
CA LEU A 249 -49.30 -11.55 -146.07
C LEU A 249 -49.08 -12.95 -146.67
N HIS A 250 -48.75 -13.96 -145.87
CA HIS A 250 -48.65 -15.35 -146.35
C HIS A 250 -49.99 -15.88 -146.88
N LYS A 251 -51.11 -15.62 -146.19
CA LYS A 251 -52.44 -15.97 -146.69
C LYS A 251 -52.76 -15.23 -148.00
N GLY A 252 -52.45 -13.93 -148.07
CA GLY A 252 -52.61 -13.14 -149.29
C GLY A 252 -51.76 -13.68 -150.45
N LYS A 253 -50.51 -14.03 -150.18
CA LYS A 253 -49.60 -14.68 -151.14
C LYS A 253 -50.18 -15.99 -151.65
N ALA A 254 -50.68 -16.87 -150.77
CA ALA A 254 -51.28 -18.14 -151.19
C ALA A 254 -52.53 -17.96 -152.08
N VAL A 255 -53.36 -16.94 -151.80
CA VAL A 255 -54.49 -16.58 -152.66
C VAL A 255 -54.01 -16.13 -154.04
N LEU A 256 -53.03 -15.23 -154.09
CA LEU A 256 -52.45 -14.73 -155.35
C LEU A 256 -51.76 -15.84 -156.15
N GLU A 257 -51.06 -16.76 -155.50
CA GLU A 257 -50.45 -17.94 -156.13
C GLU A 257 -51.53 -18.87 -156.71
N GLY A 258 -52.63 -19.09 -155.98
CA GLY A 258 -53.77 -19.86 -156.48
C GLY A 258 -54.48 -19.19 -157.67
N ASP A 259 -54.59 -17.86 -157.68
CA ASP A 259 -55.15 -17.13 -158.81
C ASP A 259 -54.20 -17.11 -160.02
N LEU A 260 -52.88 -17.06 -159.79
CA LEU A 260 -51.86 -17.19 -160.82
C LEU A 260 -51.92 -18.59 -161.47
N GLU A 261 -52.03 -19.66 -160.69
CA GLU A 261 -52.19 -21.01 -161.23
C GLU A 261 -53.44 -21.14 -162.10
N LYS A 262 -54.57 -20.54 -161.69
CA LYS A 262 -55.79 -20.51 -162.51
C LYS A 262 -55.58 -19.79 -163.84
N GLU A 263 -54.91 -18.65 -163.84
CA GLU A 263 -54.62 -17.92 -165.07
C GLU A 263 -53.58 -18.62 -165.95
N GLN A 264 -52.58 -19.28 -165.36
CA GLN A 264 -51.67 -20.15 -166.10
C GLN A 264 -52.41 -21.32 -166.76
N LEU A 265 -53.36 -21.94 -166.06
CA LEU A 265 -54.18 -23.03 -166.62
C LEU A 265 -55.05 -22.55 -167.79
N LYS A 266 -55.64 -21.36 -167.69
CA LYS A 266 -56.37 -20.72 -168.81
C LYS A 266 -55.44 -20.44 -169.99
N THR A 267 -54.26 -19.90 -169.73
CA THR A 267 -53.28 -19.59 -170.77
C THR A 267 -52.85 -20.86 -171.49
N LYS A 268 -52.64 -21.95 -170.75
CA LYS A 268 -52.29 -23.26 -171.29
C LYS A 268 -53.39 -23.84 -172.17
N LYS A 269 -54.66 -23.75 -171.74
CA LYS A 269 -55.82 -24.12 -172.57
C LYS A 269 -55.89 -23.32 -173.86
N LEU A 270 -55.69 -21.99 -173.78
CA LEU A 270 -55.60 -21.12 -174.95
C LEU A 270 -54.46 -21.52 -175.88
N GLN A 271 -53.32 -21.94 -175.32
CA GLN A 271 -52.17 -22.43 -176.09
C GLN A 271 -52.45 -23.77 -176.78
N GLU A 272 -53.16 -24.69 -176.13
CA GLU A 272 -53.60 -25.96 -176.73
C GLU A 272 -54.59 -25.70 -177.86
N GLU A 273 -55.57 -24.80 -177.69
CA GLU A 273 -56.48 -24.36 -178.76
C GLU A 273 -55.73 -23.69 -179.92
N MET A 274 -54.68 -22.92 -179.63
CA MET A 274 -53.85 -22.28 -180.64
C MET A 274 -52.96 -23.29 -181.40
N GLN A 275 -52.46 -24.32 -180.73
CA GLN A 275 -51.72 -25.41 -181.40
C GLN A 275 -52.63 -26.28 -182.27
N GLN A 276 -53.86 -26.51 -181.81
CA GLN A 276 -54.87 -27.26 -182.57
C GLN A 276 -55.24 -26.52 -183.86
N THR A 277 -55.47 -25.21 -183.79
CA THR A 277 -55.69 -24.35 -184.98
C THR A 277 -54.44 -24.25 -185.88
N TYR A 278 -53.23 -24.26 -185.31
CA TYR A 278 -51.99 -24.29 -186.11
C TYR A 278 -51.81 -25.61 -186.86
N MET A 279 -52.18 -26.76 -186.26
CA MET A 279 -52.15 -28.06 -186.93
C MET A 279 -53.19 -28.12 -188.06
N GLU A 280 -54.40 -27.58 -187.85
CA GLU A 280 -55.44 -27.51 -188.89
C GLU A 280 -55.01 -26.64 -190.09
N ILE A 281 -54.27 -25.55 -189.86
CA ILE A 281 -53.73 -24.70 -190.94
C ILE A 281 -52.56 -25.39 -191.66
N HIS A 282 -51.75 -26.19 -190.96
CA HIS A 282 -50.62 -26.88 -191.57
C HIS A 282 -51.05 -28.04 -192.47
N GLU A 283 -52.13 -28.75 -192.14
CA GLU A 283 -52.70 -29.83 -192.98
C GLU A 283 -53.39 -29.31 -194.27
N LEU A 284 -53.75 -28.03 -194.34
CA LEU A 284 -54.34 -27.41 -195.54
C LEU A 284 -53.31 -26.93 -196.58
N MET A 285 -52.00 -27.03 -196.30
CA MET A 285 -50.92 -26.59 -197.21
C MET A 285 -50.08 -27.73 -197.83
N GLN A 286 -50.57 -28.99 -197.78
CA GLN A 286 -50.11 -30.11 -198.61
C GLN A 286 -51.05 -30.34 -199.81
#